data_AF-A0ABD5DFE6-F1
#
_entry.id   AF-A0ABD5DFE6-F1
#
_cell.length_a   1.000
_cell.length_b   1.000
_cell.length_c   1.000
_cell.angle_alpha   90.00
_cell.angle_beta   90.00
_cell.angle_gamma   90.00
#
_symmetry.space_group_name_H-M   'P 1'
#
loop_
_entity.id
_entity.type
_entity.pdbx_description
1 polymer ?
#
loop_
_entity_poly.entity_id
_entity_poly.type
_entity_poly.pdbx_seq_one_letter_code
_entity_poly.pdbx_strand_id
1 'polypeptide(L)' 'MLVNFSCENILSFKNEVSFSMLASQKKKDNILTNNFFMAGKEQQEPILETSLIFGANGSGKTNFIA' A
#
# COMPACT_ATOMS: atom_id res chain seq x y z
N MET A 1 11.50 2.78 -5.00
CA MET A 1 10.02 2.72 -4.93
C MET A 1 9.63 2.44 -3.50
N LEU A 2 8.59 3.11 -2.98
CA LEU A 2 8.06 2.82 -1.64
C LEU A 2 7.21 1.54 -1.72
N VAL A 3 7.67 0.46 -1.09
CA VAL A 3 6.95 -0.83 -1.08
C VAL A 3 6.16 -0.99 0.21
N ASN A 4 6.80 -0.78 1.36
CA ASN A 4 6.19 -0.85 2.67
C ASN A 4 6.56 0.39 3.49
N PHE A 5 5.63 0.85 4.30
CA PHE A 5 5.80 1.97 5.23
C PHE A 5 4.97 1.73 6.47
N SER A 6 5.49 2.08 7.64
CA SER A 6 4.71 2.17 8.86
C SER A 6 5.05 3.43 9.64
N CYS A 7 4.06 3.95 10.37
CA CYS A 7 4.22 5.09 11.24
C CYS A 7 3.34 4.95 12.48
N GLU A 8 3.78 5.57 13.57
CA GLU A 8 3.07 5.62 14.84
C GLU A 8 3.37 6.95 15.52
N ASN A 9 2.41 7.46 16.30
CA ASN A 9 2.53 8.68 17.09
C ASN A 9 3.00 9.91 16.27
N ILE A 10 2.41 10.09 15.09
CA ILE A 10 2.70 11.22 14.19
C ILE A 10 1.41 11.79 13.59
N LEU A 11 1.30 13.13 13.57
CA LEU A 11 0.12 13.85 13.06
C LEU A 11 -1.20 13.32 13.64
N SER A 12 -2.00 12.64 12.81
CA SER A 12 -3.29 12.04 13.18
C SER A 12 -3.22 10.54 13.50
N PHE A 13 -2.03 9.92 13.44
CA PHE A 13 -1.83 8.49 13.66
C PHE A 13 -1.34 8.24 15.09
N LYS A 14 -2.26 7.94 16.01
CA LYS A 14 -1.92 7.64 17.42
C LYS A 14 -1.23 6.28 17.57
N ASN A 15 -1.79 5.26 16.93
CA ASN A 15 -1.29 3.88 16.94
C ASN A 15 -0.58 3.58 15.61
N GLU A 16 0.15 2.47 15.55
CA GLU A 16 0.79 2.01 14.32
C GLU A 16 -0.22 1.85 13.16
N VAL A 17 0.14 2.43 12.01
CA VAL A 17 -0.53 2.22 10.73
C VAL A 17 0.50 1.75 9.73
N SER A 18 0.17 0.69 8.99
CA SER A 18 1.01 0.13 7.93
C SER A 18 0.38 0.29 6.56
N PHE A 19 1.23 0.57 5.57
CA PHE A 19 0.90 0.64 4.16
C PHE A 19 1.81 -0.30 3.39
N SER A 20 1.22 -1.12 2.52
CA SER A 20 1.95 -2.10 1.71
C SER A 20 1.44 -2.09 0.27
N MET A 21 2.40 -2.08 -0.66
CA MET A 21 2.18 -2.18 -2.11
C MET A 21 2.36 -3.61 -2.63
N LEU A 22 2.52 -4.61 -1.76
CA LEU A 22 2.57 -6.01 -2.19
C LEU A 22 1.20 -6.45 -2.72
N ALA A 23 1.18 -7.03 -3.91
CA ALA A 23 -0.06 -7.54 -4.48
C ALA A 23 -0.59 -8.73 -3.67
N SER A 24 -1.91 -8.83 -3.56
CA SER A 24 -2.58 -9.92 -2.88
C SER A 24 -2.38 -11.25 -3.62
N GLN A 25 -2.01 -12.30 -2.88
CA GLN A 25 -1.85 -13.66 -3.41
C GLN A 25 -3.16 -14.48 -3.34
N LYS A 26 -4.31 -13.83 -3.16
CA LYS A 26 -5.60 -14.52 -3.07
C LYS A 26 -6.09 -14.89 -4.47
N LYS A 27 -6.57 -16.14 -4.63
CA LYS A 27 -7.08 -16.65 -5.93
C LYS A 27 -8.10 -15.74 -6.63
N LYS A 28 -8.95 -15.06 -5.85
CA LYS A 28 -9.97 -14.13 -6.40
C LYS A 28 -9.36 -12.91 -7.10
N ASP A 29 -8.12 -12.54 -6.77
CA ASP A 29 -7.45 -11.36 -7.28
C ASP A 29 -6.61 -11.67 -8.54
N ASN A 30 -6.59 -12.93 -8.99
CA ASN A 30 -5.89 -13.38 -10.21
C ASN A 30 -6.40 -12.69 -11.50
N ILE A 31 -7.57 -12.06 -11.47
CA ILE A 31 -8.08 -11.27 -12.60
C ILE A 31 -7.35 -9.91 -12.75
N LEU A 32 -6.56 -9.51 -11.74
CA LEU A 32 -5.90 -8.21 -11.64
C LEU A 32 -4.39 -8.30 -11.98
N THR A 33 -3.98 -9.29 -12.78
CA THR A 33 -2.57 -9.52 -13.14
C THR A 33 -1.92 -8.35 -13.86
N ASN A 34 -2.72 -7.44 -14.44
CA ASN A 34 -2.23 -6.25 -15.15
C ASN A 34 -2.05 -5.04 -14.22
N ASN A 35 -2.32 -5.16 -12.91
CA ASN A 35 -2.25 -4.05 -11.95
C ASN A 35 -0.98 -4.09 -11.07
N PHE A 36 -0.07 -5.03 -11.35
CA PHE A 36 1.20 -5.15 -10.67
C PHE A 36 2.29 -5.54 -11.67
N PHE A 37 3.53 -5.26 -11.30
CA PHE A 37 4.72 -5.76 -11.99
C PHE A 37 5.56 -6.62 -11.05
N MET A 38 6.39 -7.51 -11.61
CA MET A 38 7.29 -8.34 -10.81
C MET A 38 8.59 -7.58 -10.50
N ALA A 39 8.95 -7.54 -9.22
CA ALA A 39 10.16 -6.91 -8.70
C ALA A 39 10.96 -7.90 -7.82
N GLY A 40 12.05 -7.40 -7.25
CA GLY A 40 12.94 -8.16 -6.37
C GLY A 40 13.97 -9.00 -7.12
N LYS A 41 14.87 -9.64 -6.36
CA LYS A 41 15.77 -10.66 -6.93
C LYS A 41 14.89 -11.83 -7.40
N GLU A 42 15.13 -12.29 -8.61
CA GLU A 42 14.39 -13.41 -9.24
C GLU A 42 12.92 -13.11 -9.60
N GLN A 43 12.48 -11.84 -9.62
CA GLN A 43 11.12 -11.45 -10.04
C GLN A 43 10.00 -12.13 -9.25
N GLN A 44 10.17 -12.27 -7.93
CA GLN A 44 9.24 -12.99 -7.06
C GLN A 44 8.26 -12.08 -6.32
N GLU A 45 8.46 -10.76 -6.35
CA GLU A 45 7.66 -9.81 -5.59
C GLU A 45 6.69 -9.08 -6.51
N PRO A 46 5.39 -9.42 -6.54
CA PRO A 46 4.41 -8.65 -7.29
C PRO A 46 4.12 -7.33 -6.56
N ILE A 47 4.46 -6.22 -7.19
CA ILE A 47 4.23 -4.89 -6.63
C ILE A 47 3.16 -4.14 -7.40
N LEU A 48 2.17 -3.63 -6.68
CA LEU A 48 1.09 -2.80 -7.23
C LEU A 48 1.65 -1.54 -7.90
N GLU A 49 1.05 -1.15 -9.01
CA GLU A 49 1.45 0.06 -9.74
C GLU A 49 0.84 1.34 -9.16
N THR A 50 -0.29 1.23 -8.46
CA THR A 50 -1.04 2.36 -7.94
C THR A 50 -1.80 1.99 -6.68
N SER A 51 -1.94 2.97 -5.79
CA SER A 51 -2.81 2.89 -4.60
C SER A 51 -3.79 4.06 -4.60
N LEU A 52 -5.01 3.81 -4.11
CA LEU A 52 -6.03 4.83 -3.91
C LEU A 52 -6.33 4.93 -2.41
N ILE A 53 -6.27 6.15 -1.86
CA ILE A 53 -6.50 6.41 -0.43
C ILE A 53 -7.78 7.22 -0.28
N PHE A 54 -8.81 6.62 0.30
CA PHE A 54 -10.14 7.20 0.48
C PHE A 54 -10.64 7.04 1.92
N GLY A 55 -11.56 7.93 2.32
CA GLY A 55 -12.08 8.01 3.68
C GLY A 55 -12.79 9.34 3.95
N ALA A 56 -13.50 9.44 5.08
CA ALA A 56 -14.26 10.64 5.48
C ALA A 56 -13.37 11.88 5.71
N ASN A 57 -13.99 13.06 5.82
CA ASN A 57 -13.25 14.29 6.16
C ASN A 57 -12.57 14.15 7.52
N GLY A 58 -11.33 14.66 7.63
CA GLY A 58 -10.53 14.54 8.85
C GLY A 58 -9.92 13.16 9.11
N SER A 59 -10.10 12.17 8.23
CA SER A 59 -9.58 10.80 8.43
C SER A 59 -8.06 10.63 8.28
N GLY A 60 -7.29 11.72 8.19
CA GLY A 60 -5.82 11.65 8.09
C GLY A 60 -5.23 11.38 6.71
N LYS A 61 -6.01 11.40 5.62
CA LYS A 61 -5.50 11.13 4.25
C LYS A 61 -4.38 12.07 3.82
N THR A 62 -4.55 13.39 4.01
CA THR A 62 -3.50 14.36 3.69
C THR A 62 -2.29 14.19 4.60
N ASN A 63 -2.51 13.89 5.88
CA ASN A 63 -1.45 13.62 6.85
C ASN A 63 -0.65 12.36 6.53
N PHE A 64 -1.21 11.40 5.78
CA PHE A 64 -0.47 10.22 5.33
C PHE A 64 0.61 10.56 4.27
N ILE A 65 0.43 11.65 3.53
CA ILE A 65 1.30 12.05 2.40
C ILE A 65 2.20 13.25 2.76
N ALA A 66 1.89 13.95 3.87
CA ALA A 66 2.57 15.17 4.32
C ALA A 66 3.91 14.87 5.02
#